data_AF-A0ABD3XDF6-F1
#
_entry.id   AF-A0ABD3XDF6-F1
#
_cell.length_a   1.000
_cell.length_b   1.000
_cell.length_c   1.000
_cell.angle_alpha   90.00
_cell.angle_beta   90.00
_cell.angle_gamma   90.00
#
_symmetry.space_group_name_H-M   'P 1'
#
loop_
_entity.id
_entity.type
_entity.pdbx_description
1 polymer ?
#
loop_
_entity_poly.entity_id
_entity_poly.type
_entity_poly.pdbx_seq_one_letter_code
_entity_poly.pdbx_strand_id
1 'polypeptide(L)'
;MARIKWLNLRFLITFGVFLIILLILILHATKLIQVRHREKCPYVYRIDEPTRSLRLLSPNRSETIHMCVVAGMEGIETEVEVFLKSVVLKSHLYSIDIHFLCGDGSRPRVEKILPRKHHPFINIKYDLRNLNKQDVMRELDKIHVIINKPGDIYKFAKAFLHLLFPDIDKCIVLDTDLIFGTDPAYLWNEFKNQHDLEIITMKVNQDMPNQDYANSGVMLLNMKRMREIQFQNNYIPAAKEYCSQFIDQGREYYTCNVGDQNLFYGVFRNRSHLFSSLPPSWTLEFCYDFLGFTFDRYYSTTNNMFFGIAHLNCLNFISHRENGAFLDFVEGKGYNKILIKYIKAVMNI
;
A
#
# COMPACT_ATOMS: atom_id res chain seq x y z
N MET A 1 71.36 -18.57 -18.66
CA MET A 1 70.04 -18.98 -18.12
C MET A 1 69.27 -17.89 -17.36
N ALA A 2 69.90 -16.85 -16.77
CA ALA A 2 69.17 -15.83 -15.98
C ALA A 2 68.30 -14.85 -16.81
N ARG A 3 68.68 -14.53 -18.05
CA ARG A 3 67.91 -13.59 -18.91
C ARG A 3 66.54 -14.12 -19.37
N ILE A 4 66.39 -15.44 -19.53
CA ILE A 4 65.14 -16.06 -20.00
C ILE A 4 64.08 -16.07 -18.89
N LYS A 5 64.49 -16.20 -17.61
CA LYS A 5 63.57 -16.12 -16.46
C LYS A 5 62.99 -14.71 -16.26
N TRP A 6 63.77 -13.66 -16.56
CA TRP A 6 63.32 -12.27 -16.44
C TRP A 6 62.31 -11.86 -17.53
N LEU A 7 62.43 -12.40 -18.75
CA LEU A 7 61.45 -12.16 -19.81
C LEU A 7 60.08 -12.76 -19.46
N ASN A 8 60.06 -13.98 -18.91
CA ASN A 8 58.82 -14.65 -18.52
C ASN A 8 58.11 -13.94 -17.37
N LEU A 9 58.86 -13.40 -16.40
CA LEU A 9 58.26 -12.67 -15.28
C LEU A 9 57.64 -11.34 -15.72
N ARG A 10 58.31 -10.59 -16.61
CA ARG A 10 57.73 -9.36 -17.18
C ARG A 10 56.48 -9.67 -18.01
N PHE A 11 56.52 -10.72 -18.83
CA PHE A 11 55.35 -11.13 -19.61
C PHE A 11 54.16 -11.51 -18.72
N LEU A 12 54.39 -12.29 -17.65
CA LEU A 12 53.34 -12.66 -16.68
C LEU A 12 52.73 -11.44 -15.98
N ILE A 13 53.55 -10.47 -15.57
CA ILE A 13 53.07 -9.24 -14.92
C ILE A 13 52.25 -8.40 -15.92
N THR A 14 52.76 -8.19 -17.14
CA THR A 14 52.05 -7.41 -18.16
C THR A 14 50.74 -8.08 -18.57
N PHE A 15 50.73 -9.41 -18.71
CA PHE A 15 49.53 -10.17 -19.03
C PHE A 15 48.51 -10.17 -17.88
N GLY A 16 48.96 -10.25 -16.63
CA GLY A 16 48.10 -10.13 -15.45
C GLY A 16 47.44 -8.76 -15.32
N VAL A 17 48.19 -7.68 -15.55
CA VAL A 17 47.65 -6.31 -15.56
C VAL A 17 46.63 -6.14 -16.69
N PHE A 18 46.90 -6.69 -17.87
CA PHE A 18 45.96 -6.64 -19.00
C PHE A 18 44.64 -7.35 -18.67
N LEU A 19 44.68 -8.53 -18.04
CA LEU A 19 43.48 -9.25 -17.61
C LEU A 19 42.65 -8.48 -16.58
N ILE A 20 43.30 -7.82 -15.62
CA ILE A 20 42.61 -6.99 -14.62
C ILE A 20 41.91 -5.80 -15.28
N ILE A 21 42.59 -5.11 -16.20
CA ILE A 21 42.00 -3.99 -16.95
C ILE A 21 40.80 -4.46 -17.79
N LEU A 22 40.93 -5.60 -18.47
CA LEU A 22 39.84 -6.18 -19.24
C LEU A 22 38.63 -6.51 -18.38
N LEU A 23 38.85 -7.06 -17.17
CA LEU A 23 37.79 -7.39 -16.22
C LEU A 23 37.07 -6.13 -15.69
N ILE A 24 37.83 -5.05 -15.42
CA ILE A 24 37.27 -3.75 -15.04
C ILE A 24 36.43 -3.16 -16.18
N LEU A 25 36.91 -3.24 -17.42
CA LEU A 25 36.17 -2.75 -18.59
C LEU A 25 34.88 -3.54 -18.84
N ILE A 26 34.91 -4.87 -18.67
CA ILE A 26 33.71 -5.71 -18.75
C ILE A 26 32.70 -5.34 -17.66
N LEU A 27 33.16 -5.15 -16.41
CA LEU A 27 32.30 -4.71 -15.31
C LEU A 27 31.72 -3.31 -15.53
N HIS A 28 32.47 -2.39 -16.14
CA HIS A 28 31.97 -1.07 -16.50
C HIS A 28 30.97 -1.14 -17.66
N ALA A 29 31.23 -1.97 -18.66
CA ALA A 29 30.34 -2.17 -19.79
C ALA A 29 29.00 -2.79 -19.37
N THR A 30 29.00 -3.79 -18.48
CA THR A 30 27.76 -4.38 -17.94
C THR A 30 26.97 -3.36 -17.11
N LYS A 31 27.66 -2.52 -16.32
CA LYS A 31 27.03 -1.43 -15.57
C LYS A 31 26.43 -0.37 -16.50
N LEU A 32 27.12 -0.01 -17.59
CA LEU A 32 26.62 0.93 -18.60
C LEU A 32 25.44 0.36 -19.41
N ILE A 33 25.44 -0.95 -19.72
CA ILE A 33 24.30 -1.61 -20.38
C ILE A 33 23.08 -1.65 -19.44
N GLN A 34 23.27 -1.91 -18.15
CA GLN A 34 22.21 -1.79 -17.14
C GLN A 34 21.66 -0.35 -17.04
N VAL A 35 22.53 0.67 -17.12
CA VAL A 35 22.12 2.09 -17.11
C VAL A 35 21.39 2.47 -18.40
N ARG A 36 21.83 2.01 -19.58
CA ARG A 36 21.17 2.30 -20.85
C ARG A 36 19.80 1.64 -21.01
N HIS A 37 19.58 0.49 -20.36
CA HIS A 37 18.24 -0.12 -20.28
C HIS A 37 17.29 0.68 -19.38
N ARG A 38 17.79 1.52 -18.45
CA ARG A 38 16.99 2.41 -17.59
C ARG A 38 16.54 3.70 -18.29
N GLU A 39 17.18 4.12 -19.38
CA GLU A 39 16.87 5.39 -20.07
C GLU A 39 15.77 5.28 -21.14
N LYS A 40 15.24 4.08 -21.39
CA LYS A 40 14.06 3.89 -22.26
C LYS A 40 12.82 3.54 -21.45
N CYS A 41 12.31 4.51 -20.68
CA CYS A 41 10.93 4.48 -20.18
C CYS A 41 10.12 5.58 -20.90
N PRO A 42 9.39 5.25 -21.98
CA PRO A 42 8.45 6.17 -22.61
C PRO A 42 7.06 5.98 -21.99
N TYR A 43 6.90 6.26 -20.70
CA TYR A 43 5.58 6.42 -20.09
C TYR A 43 5.58 7.68 -19.23
N VAL A 44 5.76 8.82 -19.91
CA VAL A 44 5.14 10.05 -19.42
C VAL A 44 3.65 9.74 -19.39
N TYR A 45 3.06 9.62 -18.20
CA TYR A 45 1.62 9.76 -18.05
C TYR A 45 1.27 11.12 -18.63
N ARG A 46 0.83 11.11 -19.90
CA ARG A 46 -0.01 12.18 -20.39
C ARG A 46 -1.23 12.07 -19.48
N ILE A 47 -1.39 13.04 -18.57
CA ILE A 47 -2.63 13.22 -17.83
C ILE A 47 -3.65 13.57 -18.90
N ASP A 48 -4.17 12.55 -19.56
CA ASP A 48 -5.35 12.66 -20.37
C ASP A 48 -6.44 13.02 -19.37
N GLU A 49 -6.70 14.32 -19.31
CA GLU A 49 -7.90 14.96 -18.79
C GLU A 49 -8.80 14.06 -17.92
N PRO A 50 -8.93 14.31 -16.60
CA PRO A 50 -9.78 13.52 -15.68
C PRO A 50 -11.28 13.55 -16.08
N THR A 51 -11.63 14.31 -17.11
CA THR A 51 -12.95 14.45 -17.73
C THR A 51 -13.45 13.19 -18.44
N ARG A 52 -12.58 12.26 -18.89
CA ARG A 52 -13.06 11.09 -19.66
C ARG A 52 -13.62 9.95 -18.79
N SER A 53 -13.11 9.77 -17.56
CA SER A 53 -13.61 8.74 -16.62
C SER A 53 -14.90 9.15 -15.90
N LEU A 54 -15.14 10.45 -15.74
CA LEU A 54 -16.34 10.99 -15.08
C LEU A 54 -17.65 10.79 -15.88
N ARG A 55 -17.58 10.59 -17.21
CA ARG A 55 -18.78 10.47 -18.07
C ARG A 55 -19.35 9.06 -18.23
N LEU A 56 -18.72 8.02 -17.66
CA LEU A 56 -19.10 6.61 -17.89
C LEU A 56 -19.70 5.90 -16.68
N LEU A 57 -20.14 6.64 -15.66
CA LEU A 57 -20.90 6.05 -14.56
C LEU A 57 -22.38 6.08 -14.88
N SER A 58 -22.88 5.06 -15.59
CA SER A 58 -24.23 4.60 -15.34
C SER A 58 -24.16 3.66 -14.14
N PRO A 59 -24.47 4.11 -12.90
CA PRO A 59 -24.37 3.24 -11.74
C PRO A 59 -25.28 2.04 -11.95
N ASN A 60 -24.69 0.84 -11.99
CA ASN A 60 -25.49 -0.37 -11.91
C ASN A 60 -25.95 -0.48 -10.46
N ARG A 61 -27.15 0.04 -10.16
CA ARG A 61 -27.69 0.15 -8.79
C ARG A 61 -27.83 -1.20 -8.08
N SER A 62 -27.64 -2.34 -8.78
CA SER A 62 -27.64 -3.68 -8.18
C SER A 62 -26.30 -4.11 -7.59
N GLU A 63 -25.20 -3.43 -7.91
CA GLU A 63 -23.86 -3.79 -7.41
C GLU A 63 -23.63 -3.15 -6.03
N THR A 64 -23.02 -3.91 -5.12
CA THR A 64 -22.63 -3.44 -3.78
C THR A 64 -21.12 -3.28 -3.72
N ILE A 65 -20.66 -2.14 -3.21
CA ILE A 65 -19.24 -1.90 -2.92
C ILE A 65 -18.91 -2.58 -1.59
N HIS A 66 -17.93 -3.48 -1.60
CA HIS A 66 -17.42 -4.08 -0.37
C HIS A 66 -16.15 -3.36 0.08
N MET A 67 -16.16 -2.87 1.31
CA MET A 67 -15.00 -2.25 1.97
C MET A 67 -14.54 -3.11 3.13
N CYS A 68 -13.25 -3.43 3.21
CA CYS A 68 -12.66 -4.27 4.25
C CYS A 68 -11.71 -3.41 5.08
N VAL A 69 -11.99 -3.28 6.38
CA VAL A 69 -11.24 -2.42 7.30
C VAL A 69 -10.70 -3.26 8.45
N VAL A 70 -9.40 -3.19 8.72
CA VAL A 70 -8.80 -3.87 9.88
C VAL A 70 -8.73 -2.90 11.06
N ALA A 71 -9.63 -3.06 12.02
CA ALA A 71 -9.69 -2.28 13.25
C ALA A 71 -9.06 -3.08 14.40
N GLY A 72 -7.76 -3.37 14.29
CA GLY A 72 -7.06 -4.29 15.20
C GLY A 72 -6.51 -3.68 16.48
N MET A 73 -6.30 -2.37 16.51
CA MET A 73 -5.58 -1.68 17.58
C MET A 73 -6.52 -0.97 18.57
N GLU A 74 -6.03 -0.71 19.78
CA GLU A 74 -6.72 0.16 20.73
C GLU A 74 -6.65 1.63 20.29
N GLY A 75 -7.69 2.42 20.59
CA GLY A 75 -7.71 3.86 20.32
C GLY A 75 -8.20 4.25 18.92
N ILE A 76 -8.60 3.28 18.09
CA ILE A 76 -9.08 3.49 16.70
C ILE A 76 -10.40 4.26 16.60
N GLU A 77 -11.05 4.60 17.71
CA GLU A 77 -12.41 5.13 17.73
C GLU A 77 -12.54 6.42 16.91
N THR A 78 -11.65 7.37 17.14
CA THR A 78 -11.64 8.66 16.43
C THR A 78 -11.36 8.48 14.94
N GLU A 79 -10.41 7.61 14.60
CA GLU A 79 -10.06 7.29 13.20
C GLU A 79 -11.26 6.70 12.46
N VAL A 80 -11.87 5.67 13.03
CA VAL A 80 -13.06 5.02 12.46
C VAL A 80 -14.21 6.01 12.33
N GLU A 81 -14.44 6.89 13.31
CA GLU A 81 -15.49 7.90 13.23
C GLU A 81 -15.26 8.89 12.08
N VAL A 82 -14.04 9.41 11.94
CA VAL A 82 -13.64 10.33 10.87
C VAL A 82 -13.75 9.65 9.50
N PHE A 83 -13.25 8.44 9.39
CA PHE A 83 -13.37 7.59 8.20
C PHE A 83 -14.84 7.42 7.79
N LEU A 84 -15.69 6.96 8.70
CA LEU A 84 -17.12 6.72 8.43
C LEU A 84 -17.85 8.00 8.03
N LYS A 85 -17.56 9.14 8.69
CA LYS A 85 -18.10 10.45 8.30
C LYS A 85 -17.75 10.78 6.85
N SER A 86 -16.48 10.59 6.47
CA SER A 86 -16.05 10.87 5.10
C SER A 86 -16.75 9.97 4.06
N VAL A 87 -16.93 8.67 4.37
CA VAL A 87 -17.67 7.74 3.52
C VAL A 87 -19.12 8.19 3.36
N VAL A 88 -19.82 8.49 4.45
CA VAL A 88 -21.22 8.96 4.41
C VAL A 88 -21.34 10.26 3.63
N LEU A 89 -20.42 11.22 3.81
CA LEU A 89 -20.47 12.50 3.10
C LEU A 89 -20.23 12.38 1.59
N LYS A 90 -19.53 11.32 1.14
CA LYS A 90 -19.09 11.16 -0.25
C LYS A 90 -19.84 10.12 -1.04
N SER A 91 -20.50 9.18 -0.39
CA SER A 91 -21.16 8.04 -1.05
C SER A 91 -22.54 8.43 -1.56
N HIS A 92 -22.76 8.35 -2.87
CA HIS A 92 -24.04 8.70 -3.49
C HIS A 92 -24.45 7.78 -4.64
N LEU A 93 -23.55 6.91 -5.13
CA LEU A 93 -23.78 6.12 -6.34
C LEU A 93 -24.22 4.67 -6.12
N TYR A 94 -23.71 4.01 -5.07
CA TYR A 94 -23.92 2.57 -4.82
C TYR A 94 -24.28 2.27 -3.36
N SER A 95 -24.80 1.07 -3.12
CA SER A 95 -24.86 0.52 -1.76
C SER A 95 -23.46 0.11 -1.31
N ILE A 96 -23.17 0.25 -0.02
CA ILE A 96 -21.86 -0.05 0.55
C ILE A 96 -22.02 -1.02 1.72
N ASP A 97 -21.27 -2.11 1.69
CA ASP A 97 -21.10 -3.00 2.83
C ASP A 97 -19.68 -2.80 3.39
N ILE A 98 -19.58 -2.34 4.63
CA ILE A 98 -18.32 -2.13 5.33
C ILE A 98 -18.08 -3.27 6.31
N HIS A 99 -17.05 -4.05 6.04
CA HIS A 99 -16.63 -5.22 6.79
C HIS A 99 -15.46 -4.86 7.70
N PHE A 100 -15.72 -4.76 8.99
CA PHE A 100 -14.70 -4.54 10.01
C PHE A 100 -14.16 -5.86 10.53
N LEU A 101 -12.84 -6.00 10.46
CA LEU A 101 -12.09 -7.06 11.10
C LEU A 101 -11.47 -6.51 12.39
N CYS A 102 -12.11 -6.80 13.51
CA CYS A 102 -11.83 -6.25 14.82
C CYS A 102 -10.84 -7.13 15.59
N GLY A 103 -9.88 -6.49 16.24
CA GLY A 103 -9.04 -7.13 17.26
C GLY A 103 -9.70 -7.24 18.63
N ASP A 104 -9.00 -7.86 19.58
CA ASP A 104 -9.39 -8.00 20.98
C ASP A 104 -9.86 -6.66 21.56
N GLY A 105 -11.08 -6.62 22.09
CA GLY A 105 -11.67 -5.44 22.72
C GLY A 105 -12.03 -4.28 21.79
N SER A 106 -11.64 -4.31 20.51
CA SER A 106 -11.96 -3.25 19.53
C SER A 106 -13.41 -3.33 19.03
N ARG A 107 -13.99 -4.53 18.88
CA ARG A 107 -15.36 -4.70 18.34
C ARG A 107 -16.41 -3.89 19.11
N PRO A 108 -16.52 -3.96 20.45
CA PRO A 108 -17.52 -3.17 21.18
C PRO A 108 -17.28 -1.66 21.09
N ARG A 109 -16.05 -1.22 20.76
CA ARG A 109 -15.71 0.20 20.59
C ARG A 109 -16.15 0.68 19.21
N VAL A 110 -15.81 -0.08 18.15
CA VAL A 110 -16.30 0.18 16.78
C VAL A 110 -17.83 0.21 16.75
N GLU A 111 -18.47 -0.79 17.36
CA GLU A 111 -19.93 -0.91 17.42
C GLU A 111 -20.62 0.31 18.03
N LYS A 112 -20.01 0.97 19.04
CA LYS A 112 -20.56 2.18 19.65
C LYS A 112 -20.56 3.39 18.71
N ILE A 113 -19.68 3.42 17.72
CA ILE A 113 -19.46 4.54 16.79
C ILE A 113 -20.31 4.39 15.54
N LEU A 114 -20.71 3.16 15.19
CA LEU A 114 -21.55 2.91 14.04
C LEU A 114 -22.85 3.74 14.11
N PRO A 115 -23.25 4.38 12.99
CA PRO A 115 -24.51 5.10 12.92
C PRO A 115 -25.68 4.18 13.30
N ARG A 116 -26.42 4.55 14.36
CA ARG A 116 -27.59 3.79 14.83
C ARG A 116 -28.82 3.96 13.95
N LYS A 117 -28.84 4.98 13.11
CA LYS A 117 -29.95 5.28 12.20
C LYS A 117 -29.45 5.16 10.77
N HIS A 118 -30.25 4.50 9.93
CA HIS A 118 -30.02 4.48 8.49
C HIS A 118 -30.03 5.90 7.95
N HIS A 119 -29.08 6.21 7.06
CA HIS A 119 -29.08 7.47 6.34
C HIS A 119 -30.16 7.43 5.26
N PRO A 120 -31.04 8.44 5.14
CA PRO A 120 -32.20 8.38 4.23
C PRO A 120 -31.85 8.28 2.75
N PHE A 121 -30.62 8.67 2.38
CA PHE A 121 -30.18 8.72 0.99
C PHE A 121 -29.05 7.74 0.64
N ILE A 122 -28.51 7.02 1.64
CA ILE A 122 -27.34 6.17 1.44
C ILE A 122 -27.55 4.84 2.16
N ASN A 123 -27.44 3.75 1.42
CA ASN A 123 -27.53 2.40 1.95
C ASN A 123 -26.13 1.91 2.33
N ILE A 124 -25.77 2.06 3.61
CA ILE A 124 -24.55 1.49 4.18
C ILE A 124 -24.93 0.40 5.19
N LYS A 125 -24.33 -0.78 5.04
CA LYS A 125 -24.39 -1.86 6.03
C LYS A 125 -23.03 -2.08 6.67
N TYR A 126 -23.05 -2.58 7.89
CA TYR A 126 -21.86 -2.86 8.67
C TYR A 126 -21.84 -4.33 9.06
N ASP A 127 -20.73 -5.01 8.79
CA ASP A 127 -20.44 -6.37 9.24
C ASP A 127 -19.21 -6.31 10.14
N LEU A 128 -19.36 -6.71 11.41
CA LEU A 128 -18.27 -6.71 12.39
C LEU A 128 -17.89 -8.16 12.68
N ARG A 129 -16.62 -8.50 12.45
CA ARG A 129 -16.05 -9.83 12.72
C ARG A 129 -14.85 -9.69 13.64
N ASN A 130 -14.66 -10.65 14.55
CA ASN A 130 -13.43 -10.72 15.31
C ASN A 130 -12.37 -11.44 14.48
N LEU A 131 -11.13 -10.96 14.49
CA LEU A 131 -10.02 -11.68 13.92
C LEU A 131 -9.75 -12.95 14.73
N ASN A 132 -9.80 -14.09 14.06
CA ASN A 132 -9.21 -15.31 14.59
C ASN A 132 -7.68 -15.25 14.40
N LYS A 133 -6.96 -14.95 15.48
CA LYS A 133 -5.50 -14.82 15.44
C LYS A 133 -4.81 -16.11 15.04
N GLN A 134 -5.35 -17.26 15.45
CA GLN A 134 -4.77 -18.56 15.13
C GLN A 134 -4.77 -18.82 13.62
N ASP A 135 -5.76 -18.32 12.88
CA ASP A 135 -5.81 -18.47 11.42
C ASP A 135 -4.67 -17.69 10.75
N VAL A 136 -4.44 -16.46 11.19
CA VAL A 136 -3.33 -15.62 10.68
C VAL A 136 -1.98 -16.20 11.10
N MET A 137 -1.82 -16.64 12.35
CA MET A 137 -0.58 -17.24 12.85
C MET A 137 -0.19 -18.46 12.03
N ARG A 138 -1.14 -19.37 11.75
CA ARG A 138 -0.87 -20.57 10.94
C ARG A 138 -0.33 -20.26 9.55
N GLU A 139 -0.79 -19.18 8.92
CA GLU A 139 -0.29 -18.78 7.61
C GLU A 139 1.08 -18.08 7.68
N LEU A 140 1.33 -17.29 8.73
CA LEU A 140 2.64 -16.65 8.96
C LEU A 140 3.73 -17.67 9.33
N ASP A 141 3.39 -18.72 10.07
CA ASP A 141 4.32 -19.80 10.44
C ASP A 141 4.88 -20.51 9.19
N LYS A 142 4.06 -20.69 8.14
CA LYS A 142 4.50 -21.30 6.87
C LYS A 142 5.63 -20.53 6.18
N ILE A 143 5.75 -19.24 6.47
CA ILE A 143 6.78 -18.35 5.90
C ILE A 143 7.83 -17.90 6.92
N HIS A 144 7.79 -18.46 8.14
CA HIS A 144 8.73 -18.18 9.24
C HIS A 144 8.82 -16.70 9.64
N VAL A 145 7.68 -15.99 9.62
CA VAL A 145 7.59 -14.62 10.13
C VAL A 145 7.37 -14.63 11.65
N ILE A 146 8.25 -13.98 12.40
CA ILE A 146 8.07 -13.79 13.84
C ILE A 146 7.14 -12.62 14.10
N ILE A 147 6.19 -12.84 15.00
CA ILE A 147 5.39 -11.78 15.60
C ILE A 147 6.02 -11.42 16.95
N ASN A 148 6.64 -10.24 17.03
CA ASN A 148 7.35 -9.81 18.24
C ASN A 148 6.40 -9.41 19.39
N LYS A 149 5.22 -8.85 19.07
CA LYS A 149 4.19 -8.49 20.06
C LYS A 149 2.85 -9.10 19.68
N PRO A 150 2.06 -9.66 20.62
CA PRO A 150 0.77 -10.28 20.30
C PRO A 150 -0.20 -9.40 19.49
N GLY A 151 -0.11 -8.07 19.61
CA GLY A 151 -0.91 -7.13 18.83
C GLY A 151 -0.43 -6.93 17.38
N ASP A 152 0.81 -7.30 17.04
CA ASP A 152 1.33 -7.16 15.68
C ASP A 152 0.66 -8.13 14.69
N ILE A 153 -0.05 -9.15 15.18
CA ILE A 153 -0.85 -10.07 14.35
C ILE A 153 -1.83 -9.32 13.43
N TYR A 154 -2.43 -8.22 13.92
CA TYR A 154 -3.39 -7.44 13.14
C TYR A 154 -2.76 -6.75 11.95
N LYS A 155 -1.46 -6.42 12.03
CA LYS A 155 -0.70 -5.80 10.95
C LYS A 155 -0.55 -6.71 9.75
N PHE A 156 -0.81 -8.01 9.87
CA PHE A 156 -0.73 -8.97 8.77
C PHE A 156 -2.10 -9.39 8.24
N ALA A 157 -3.19 -8.97 8.90
CA ALA A 157 -4.52 -9.48 8.61
C ALA A 157 -4.98 -9.19 7.17
N LYS A 158 -4.58 -8.04 6.59
CA LYS A 158 -4.96 -7.67 5.21
C LYS A 158 -4.50 -8.70 4.17
N ALA A 159 -3.38 -9.39 4.41
CA ALA A 159 -2.84 -10.42 3.52
C ALA A 159 -3.70 -11.68 3.43
N PHE A 160 -4.64 -11.86 4.36
CA PHE A 160 -5.47 -13.07 4.48
C PHE A 160 -6.98 -12.77 4.41
N LEU A 161 -7.38 -11.55 4.04
CA LEU A 161 -8.80 -11.16 3.94
C LEU A 161 -9.59 -12.07 3.01
N HIS A 162 -8.97 -12.59 1.93
CA HIS A 162 -9.62 -13.50 1.00
C HIS A 162 -10.03 -14.83 1.63
N LEU A 163 -9.39 -15.24 2.73
CA LEU A 163 -9.76 -16.41 3.53
C LEU A 163 -10.78 -16.07 4.61
N LEU A 164 -10.67 -14.89 5.21
CA LEU A 164 -11.53 -14.41 6.31
C LEU A 164 -12.92 -13.97 5.81
N PHE A 165 -13.02 -13.63 4.52
CA PHE A 165 -14.24 -13.24 3.82
C PHE A 165 -14.46 -14.13 2.58
N PRO A 166 -14.82 -15.42 2.77
CA PRO A 166 -14.95 -16.37 1.66
C PRO A 166 -16.06 -16.01 0.67
N ASP A 167 -17.10 -15.31 1.14
CA ASP A 167 -18.28 -14.95 0.35
C ASP A 167 -18.13 -13.61 -0.41
N ILE A 168 -16.99 -12.93 -0.25
CA ILE A 168 -16.72 -11.65 -0.91
C ILE A 168 -15.71 -11.88 -2.02
N ASP A 169 -16.07 -11.49 -3.24
CA ASP A 169 -15.26 -11.70 -4.43
C ASP A 169 -14.21 -10.60 -4.65
N LYS A 170 -14.57 -9.34 -4.38
CA LYS A 170 -13.71 -8.17 -4.51
C LYS A 170 -13.87 -7.27 -3.29
N CYS A 171 -12.81 -6.63 -2.83
CA CYS A 171 -12.90 -5.69 -1.72
C CYS A 171 -11.94 -4.51 -1.87
N ILE A 172 -12.41 -3.31 -1.54
CA ILE A 172 -11.54 -2.15 -1.26
C ILE A 172 -11.04 -2.32 0.17
N VAL A 173 -9.74 -2.56 0.34
CA VAL A 173 -9.11 -2.65 1.66
C VAL A 173 -8.61 -1.28 2.06
N LEU A 174 -8.94 -0.88 3.28
CA LEU A 174 -8.78 0.49 3.79
C LEU A 174 -8.20 0.47 5.20
N ASP A 175 -7.23 1.33 5.47
CA ASP A 175 -6.86 1.71 6.84
C ASP A 175 -7.92 2.59 7.51
N THR A 176 -7.85 2.70 8.83
CA THR A 176 -8.78 3.48 9.64
C THR A 176 -8.50 4.98 9.61
N ASP A 177 -7.26 5.39 9.34
CA ASP A 177 -6.79 6.78 9.30
C ASP A 177 -6.96 7.44 7.92
N LEU A 178 -8.03 7.10 7.21
CA LEU A 178 -8.32 7.56 5.86
C LEU A 178 -9.51 8.52 5.80
N ILE A 179 -9.46 9.47 4.87
CA ILE A 179 -10.55 10.39 4.54
C ILE A 179 -10.84 10.38 3.05
N PHE A 180 -12.07 10.01 2.66
CA PHE A 180 -12.52 10.11 1.28
C PHE A 180 -12.69 11.56 0.83
N GLY A 181 -12.07 11.92 -0.29
CA GLY A 181 -12.26 13.18 -1.01
C GLY A 181 -13.35 13.11 -2.09
N THR A 182 -13.63 11.90 -2.57
CA THR A 182 -14.60 11.60 -3.64
C THR A 182 -15.45 10.37 -3.32
N ASP A 183 -16.44 10.06 -4.14
CA ASP A 183 -17.28 8.86 -3.99
C ASP A 183 -16.42 7.57 -4.12
N PRO A 184 -16.50 6.64 -3.16
CA PRO A 184 -15.82 5.35 -3.23
C PRO A 184 -16.12 4.53 -4.48
N ALA A 185 -17.25 4.77 -5.15
CA ALA A 185 -17.60 4.16 -6.43
C ALA A 185 -16.56 4.37 -7.52
N TYR A 186 -15.92 5.54 -7.56
CA TYR A 186 -14.86 5.80 -8.52
C TYR A 186 -13.66 4.87 -8.28
N LEU A 187 -13.30 4.62 -7.01
CA LEU A 187 -12.26 3.66 -6.65
C LEU A 187 -12.69 2.22 -6.95
N TRP A 188 -13.94 1.86 -6.69
CA TRP A 188 -14.48 0.54 -7.05
C TRP A 188 -14.35 0.26 -8.55
N ASN A 189 -14.53 1.27 -9.40
CA ASN A 189 -14.39 1.08 -10.84
C ASN A 189 -12.95 0.79 -11.31
N GLU A 190 -11.93 1.08 -10.49
CA GLU A 190 -10.54 0.71 -10.81
C GLU A 190 -10.35 -0.82 -10.88
N PHE A 191 -11.26 -1.62 -10.29
CA PHE A 191 -11.29 -3.08 -10.52
C PHE A 191 -11.48 -3.45 -12.00
N LYS A 192 -12.01 -2.56 -12.85
CA LYS A 192 -12.15 -2.78 -14.30
C LYS A 192 -10.84 -2.60 -15.04
N ASN A 193 -9.87 -1.92 -14.43
CA ASN A 193 -8.54 -1.69 -14.99
C ASN A 193 -7.56 -2.82 -14.63
N GLN A 194 -7.95 -3.75 -13.74
CA GLN A 194 -7.17 -4.96 -13.47
C GLN A 194 -7.19 -5.89 -14.69
N HIS A 195 -6.00 -6.27 -15.16
CA HIS A 195 -5.82 -7.30 -16.18
C HIS A 195 -5.99 -8.72 -15.60
N ASP A 196 -6.16 -9.73 -16.46
CA ASP A 196 -6.53 -11.11 -16.07
C ASP A 196 -5.61 -11.78 -15.03
N LEU A 197 -4.34 -11.36 -14.94
CA LEU A 197 -3.35 -11.88 -13.99
C LEU A 197 -3.24 -11.04 -12.71
N GLU A 198 -3.73 -9.80 -12.74
CA GLU A 198 -3.62 -8.86 -11.62
C GLU A 198 -4.72 -9.14 -10.60
N ILE A 199 -4.30 -9.28 -9.34
CA ILE A 199 -5.19 -9.61 -8.23
C ILE A 199 -5.14 -8.60 -7.09
N ILE A 200 -4.11 -7.76 -7.08
CA ILE A 200 -3.88 -6.74 -6.06
C ILE A 200 -3.60 -5.42 -6.79
N THR A 201 -4.38 -4.39 -6.51
CA THR A 201 -4.06 -3.03 -6.94
C THR A 201 -3.75 -2.21 -5.70
N MET A 202 -2.55 -1.67 -5.61
CA MET A 202 -2.15 -0.83 -4.48
C MET A 202 -1.08 0.16 -4.92
N LYS A 203 -0.72 1.13 -4.09
CA LYS A 203 0.42 1.98 -4.40
C LYS A 203 1.70 1.17 -4.20
N VAL A 204 2.39 0.87 -5.30
CA VAL A 204 3.75 0.29 -5.32
C VAL A 204 4.62 1.17 -6.21
N ASN A 205 5.86 1.44 -5.77
CA ASN A 205 6.79 2.26 -6.54
C ASN A 205 7.44 1.41 -7.64
N GLN A 206 6.86 1.44 -8.84
CA GLN A 206 7.40 0.70 -9.99
C GLN A 206 8.56 1.44 -10.67
N ASP A 207 8.59 2.78 -10.55
CA ASP A 207 9.41 3.66 -11.39
C ASP A 207 10.75 4.10 -10.74
N MET A 208 10.92 3.85 -9.43
CA MET A 208 12.17 4.13 -8.72
C MET A 208 12.79 2.84 -8.17
N PRO A 209 13.61 2.12 -8.97
CA PRO A 209 14.13 0.77 -8.65
C PRO A 209 15.08 0.68 -7.44
N ASN A 210 15.27 1.77 -6.69
CA ASN A 210 16.07 1.81 -5.46
C ASN A 210 15.28 2.39 -4.26
N GLN A 211 13.98 2.65 -4.41
CA GLN A 211 13.11 3.08 -3.33
C GLN A 211 12.07 1.99 -3.09
N ASP A 212 12.37 1.13 -2.11
CA ASP A 212 11.48 0.07 -1.67
C ASP A 212 10.24 0.69 -1.02
N TYR A 213 9.17 0.85 -1.80
CA TYR A 213 7.97 1.53 -1.33
C TYR A 213 6.69 0.88 -1.85
N ALA A 214 5.87 0.48 -0.89
CA ALA A 214 4.47 0.12 -1.05
C ALA A 214 3.67 0.82 0.04
N ASN A 215 2.39 1.09 -0.21
CA ASN A 215 1.45 1.54 0.81
C ASN A 215 0.23 0.62 0.83
N SER A 216 -0.03 -0.03 1.97
CA SER A 216 -1.18 -0.96 2.13
C SER A 216 -2.44 -0.29 2.69
N GLY A 217 -2.45 1.03 2.82
CA GLY A 217 -3.59 1.78 3.35
C GLY A 217 -4.78 1.79 2.42
N VAL A 218 -4.57 1.77 1.11
CA VAL A 218 -5.63 1.59 0.11
C VAL A 218 -5.22 0.51 -0.86
N MET A 219 -6.03 -0.56 -0.94
CA MET A 219 -5.80 -1.66 -1.88
C MET A 219 -7.11 -2.13 -2.49
N LEU A 220 -7.05 -2.70 -3.70
CA LEU A 220 -8.14 -3.41 -4.33
C LEU A 220 -7.74 -4.88 -4.45
N LEU A 221 -8.47 -5.75 -3.75
CA LEU A 221 -8.20 -7.17 -3.74
C LEU A 221 -9.25 -7.92 -4.55
N ASN A 222 -8.83 -8.66 -5.57
CA ASN A 222 -9.64 -9.68 -6.22
C ASN A 222 -9.57 -10.97 -5.38
N MET A 223 -10.32 -10.98 -4.28
CA MET A 223 -10.28 -12.04 -3.27
C MET A 223 -10.72 -13.39 -3.81
N LYS A 224 -11.67 -13.42 -4.77
CA LYS A 224 -12.03 -14.64 -5.48
C LYS A 224 -10.82 -15.25 -6.18
N ARG A 225 -10.12 -14.44 -6.98
CA ARG A 225 -8.95 -14.91 -7.72
C ARG A 225 -7.81 -15.31 -6.78
N MET A 226 -7.60 -14.57 -5.69
CA MET A 226 -6.64 -14.94 -4.64
C MET A 226 -6.94 -16.34 -4.07
N ARG A 227 -8.21 -16.68 -3.82
CA ARG A 227 -8.61 -18.04 -3.40
C ARG A 227 -8.35 -19.08 -4.48
N GLU A 228 -8.76 -18.82 -5.72
CA GLU A 228 -8.58 -19.74 -6.86
C GLU A 228 -7.12 -20.12 -7.11
N ILE A 229 -6.21 -19.16 -7.02
CA ILE A 229 -4.78 -19.39 -7.22
C ILE A 229 -4.05 -19.79 -5.93
N GLN A 230 -4.78 -19.96 -4.83
CA GLN A 230 -4.26 -20.25 -3.49
C GLN A 230 -3.12 -19.29 -3.10
N PHE A 231 -3.39 -17.98 -3.20
CA PHE A 231 -2.41 -16.90 -3.04
C PHE A 231 -1.49 -17.07 -1.82
N GLN A 232 -2.07 -17.43 -0.68
CA GLN A 232 -1.38 -17.65 0.60
C GLN A 232 -0.35 -18.79 0.54
N ASN A 233 -0.60 -19.83 -0.24
CA ASN A 233 0.30 -20.98 -0.33
C ASN A 233 1.33 -20.78 -1.44
N ASN A 234 0.92 -20.19 -2.56
CA ASN A 234 1.73 -20.15 -3.79
C ASN A 234 2.59 -18.88 -3.93
N TYR A 235 2.21 -17.78 -3.27
CA TYR A 235 2.82 -16.47 -3.52
C TYR A 235 3.30 -15.76 -2.26
N ILE A 236 2.59 -15.86 -1.14
CA ILE A 236 3.06 -15.30 0.14
C ILE A 236 4.47 -15.79 0.54
N PRO A 237 4.87 -17.07 0.30
CA PRO A 237 6.25 -17.49 0.53
C PRO A 237 7.31 -16.73 -0.28
N ALA A 238 6.95 -16.10 -1.40
CA ALA A 238 7.87 -15.28 -2.17
C ALA A 238 8.29 -14.00 -1.42
N ALA A 239 7.56 -13.58 -0.38
CA ALA A 239 7.96 -12.47 0.47
C ALA A 239 9.11 -12.81 1.43
N LYS A 240 9.45 -14.09 1.60
CA LYS A 240 10.47 -14.56 2.55
C LYS A 240 11.82 -13.89 2.34
N GLU A 241 12.30 -13.80 1.10
CA GLU A 241 13.59 -13.18 0.79
C GLU A 241 13.63 -11.71 1.22
N TYR A 242 12.56 -10.95 0.96
CA TYR A 242 12.49 -9.54 1.36
C TYR A 242 12.39 -9.41 2.89
N CYS A 243 11.50 -10.15 3.53
CA CYS A 243 11.37 -10.09 4.99
C CYS A 243 12.63 -10.60 5.72
N SER A 244 13.42 -11.47 5.09
CA SER A 244 14.70 -11.93 5.62
C SER A 244 15.80 -10.87 5.65
N GLN A 245 15.62 -9.73 5.00
CA GLN A 245 16.59 -8.64 5.07
C GLN A 245 16.54 -7.90 6.42
N PHE A 246 15.46 -8.12 7.19
CA PHE A 246 15.25 -7.55 8.51
C PHE A 246 15.53 -8.60 9.62
N ILE A 247 16.47 -9.52 9.39
CA ILE A 247 16.95 -10.45 10.42
C ILE A 247 17.56 -9.65 11.57
N ASP A 248 17.05 -9.91 12.78
CA ASP A 248 17.80 -9.61 14.00
C ASP A 248 18.92 -10.65 14.10
N GLN A 249 20.19 -10.20 14.05
CA GLN A 249 21.35 -11.08 13.91
C GLN A 249 21.40 -12.10 15.08
N GLY A 250 21.03 -13.35 14.81
CA GLY A 250 21.08 -14.44 15.80
C GLY A 250 19.84 -15.34 15.91
N ARG A 251 18.78 -15.13 15.11
CA ARG A 251 17.59 -16.01 15.10
C ARG A 251 17.34 -16.64 13.73
N GLU A 252 16.80 -17.87 13.73
CA GLU A 252 16.42 -18.64 12.53
C GLU A 252 15.14 -18.12 11.82
N TYR A 253 14.51 -17.07 12.37
CA TYR A 253 13.24 -16.53 11.92
C TYR A 253 13.34 -15.02 11.61
N TYR A 254 12.43 -14.50 10.76
CA TYR A 254 12.51 -13.17 10.15
C TYR A 254 11.51 -12.15 10.74
N THR A 255 11.82 -10.85 10.71
CA THR A 255 10.87 -9.79 11.11
C THR A 255 10.38 -9.01 9.90
N CYS A 256 9.10 -9.06 9.52
CA CYS A 256 8.58 -8.08 8.56
C CYS A 256 8.19 -6.81 9.36
N ASN A 257 9.13 -5.86 9.51
CA ASN A 257 8.96 -4.71 10.42
C ASN A 257 7.70 -3.83 10.18
N VAL A 258 7.08 -3.91 8.98
CA VAL A 258 5.88 -3.13 8.62
C VAL A 258 4.67 -4.01 8.24
N GLY A 259 4.60 -5.25 8.75
CA GLY A 259 3.40 -6.08 8.59
C GLY A 259 3.06 -6.45 7.14
N ASP A 260 1.79 -6.33 6.78
CA ASP A 260 1.22 -6.64 5.46
C ASP A 260 1.87 -5.84 4.33
N GLN A 261 2.24 -4.58 4.55
CA GLN A 261 2.86 -3.73 3.54
C GLN A 261 4.17 -4.32 3.04
N ASN A 262 5.03 -4.75 3.96
CA ASN A 262 6.29 -5.42 3.62
C ASN A 262 6.04 -6.81 3.03
N LEU A 263 5.01 -7.51 3.49
CA LEU A 263 4.65 -8.81 2.95
C LEU A 263 4.23 -8.69 1.48
N PHE A 264 3.29 -7.80 1.16
CA PHE A 264 2.85 -7.52 -0.20
C PHE A 264 3.99 -7.00 -1.07
N TYR A 265 4.84 -6.09 -0.54
CA TYR A 265 5.99 -5.61 -1.30
C TYR A 265 7.01 -6.72 -1.62
N GLY A 266 7.25 -7.62 -0.67
CA GLY A 266 8.09 -8.79 -0.89
C GLY A 266 7.53 -9.72 -1.98
N VAL A 267 6.20 -9.93 -2.01
CA VAL A 267 5.56 -10.65 -3.12
C VAL A 267 5.71 -9.88 -4.42
N PHE A 268 5.40 -8.58 -4.43
CA PHE A 268 5.51 -7.71 -5.61
C PHE A 268 6.89 -7.78 -6.27
N ARG A 269 7.95 -7.68 -5.46
CA ARG A 269 9.34 -7.76 -5.95
C ARG A 269 9.63 -9.03 -6.74
N ASN A 270 9.02 -10.14 -6.34
CA ASN A 270 9.25 -11.45 -6.95
C ASN A 270 8.18 -11.82 -7.98
N ARG A 271 7.00 -11.21 -7.92
CA ARG A 271 5.78 -11.60 -8.65
C ARG A 271 4.97 -10.37 -9.06
N SER A 272 5.63 -9.39 -9.65
CA SER A 272 5.04 -8.09 -9.99
C SER A 272 3.83 -8.17 -10.93
N HIS A 273 3.75 -9.21 -11.78
CA HIS A 273 2.60 -9.45 -12.68
C HIS A 273 1.26 -9.68 -11.96
N LEU A 274 1.26 -9.92 -10.64
CA LEU A 274 0.05 -10.02 -9.83
C LEU A 274 -0.48 -8.66 -9.37
N PHE A 275 0.30 -7.60 -9.56
CA PHE A 275 0.03 -6.28 -9.01
C PHE A 275 -0.19 -5.26 -10.11
N SER A 276 -1.17 -4.39 -9.91
CA SER A 276 -1.28 -3.11 -10.62
C SER A 276 -1.09 -1.95 -9.66
N SER A 277 -0.73 -0.77 -10.19
CA SER A 277 -0.53 0.43 -9.39
C SER A 277 -1.78 1.29 -9.33
N LEU A 278 -2.14 1.73 -8.13
CA LEU A 278 -3.16 2.78 -7.96
C LEU A 278 -2.62 4.13 -8.49
N PRO A 279 -3.44 4.91 -9.23
CA PRO A 279 -3.13 6.31 -9.52
C PRO A 279 -2.78 7.09 -8.24
N PRO A 280 -1.76 7.98 -8.24
CA PRO A 280 -1.33 8.68 -7.02
C PRO A 280 -2.43 9.51 -6.35
N SER A 281 -3.45 9.95 -7.10
CA SER A 281 -4.61 10.68 -6.56
C SER A 281 -5.45 9.85 -5.59
N TRP A 282 -5.37 8.51 -5.65
CA TRP A 282 -6.13 7.62 -4.76
C TRP A 282 -5.52 7.45 -3.37
N THR A 283 -4.27 7.87 -3.17
CA THR A 283 -3.52 7.66 -1.92
C THR A 283 -2.62 8.86 -1.65
N LEU A 284 -3.23 9.95 -1.17
CA LEU A 284 -2.51 11.15 -0.77
C LEU A 284 -2.01 10.99 0.67
N GLU A 285 -0.73 10.70 0.83
CA GLU A 285 -0.11 10.40 2.12
C GLU A 285 0.46 11.65 2.82
N PHE A 286 0.42 11.63 4.14
CA PHE A 286 0.84 12.76 5.00
C PHE A 286 2.08 12.45 5.85
N CYS A 287 2.61 11.23 5.78
CA CYS A 287 3.87 10.87 6.42
C CYS A 287 5.08 11.37 5.61
N TYR A 288 5.96 12.17 6.22
CA TYR A 288 7.22 12.61 5.60
C TYR A 288 8.34 11.55 5.63
N ASP A 289 8.33 10.66 6.64
CA ASP A 289 9.44 9.74 6.92
C ASP A 289 9.28 8.33 6.30
N PHE A 290 8.15 8.06 5.62
CA PHE A 290 7.97 6.81 4.88
C PHE A 290 8.48 6.97 3.44
N LEU A 291 9.75 6.63 3.22
CA LEU A 291 10.38 6.23 1.95
C LEU A 291 9.79 6.84 0.66
N GLY A 292 9.80 8.19 0.56
CA GLY A 292 10.05 8.84 -0.72
C GLY A 292 8.86 9.40 -1.51
N PHE A 293 7.77 9.85 -0.87
CA PHE A 293 6.90 10.82 -1.53
C PHE A 293 7.18 12.24 -1.00
N THR A 294 7.97 13.00 -1.77
CA THR A 294 7.81 14.44 -1.72
C THR A 294 6.49 14.75 -2.38
N PHE A 295 5.67 15.62 -1.79
CA PHE A 295 4.54 16.23 -2.48
C PHE A 295 5.13 16.90 -3.72
N ASP A 296 5.16 16.18 -4.84
CA ASP A 296 5.80 16.70 -6.01
C ASP A 296 5.07 18.00 -6.37
N ARG A 297 5.83 19.02 -6.75
CA ARG A 297 5.34 20.37 -7.08
C ARG A 297 4.22 20.35 -8.14
N TYR A 298 3.96 19.20 -8.75
CA TYR A 298 2.87 18.92 -9.67
C TYR A 298 1.46 19.18 -9.12
N TYR A 299 1.22 18.94 -7.82
CA TYR A 299 -0.12 19.13 -7.26
C TYR A 299 -0.36 20.58 -6.77
N SER A 300 0.68 21.39 -6.58
CA SER A 300 0.53 22.73 -5.96
C SER A 300 -0.01 23.81 -6.89
N THR A 301 -0.17 23.56 -8.19
CA THR A 301 -0.41 24.62 -9.18
C THR A 301 -1.82 24.71 -9.76
N THR A 302 -2.75 23.80 -9.42
CA THR A 302 -4.12 23.86 -9.97
C THR A 302 -5.18 24.01 -8.88
N ASN A 303 -6.04 25.02 -9.01
CA ASN A 303 -7.14 25.33 -8.08
C ASN A 303 -8.25 24.26 -8.00
N ASN A 304 -8.14 23.16 -8.74
CA ASN A 304 -9.13 22.08 -8.84
C ASN A 304 -8.46 20.71 -8.67
N MET A 305 -7.84 20.46 -7.51
CA MET A 305 -7.25 19.15 -7.25
C MET A 305 -8.36 18.14 -6.91
N PHE A 306 -8.60 17.21 -7.82
CA PHE A 306 -9.27 15.95 -7.49
C PHE A 306 -8.32 15.14 -6.60
N PHE A 307 -8.78 14.77 -5.40
CA PHE A 307 -8.12 13.77 -4.57
C PHE A 307 -9.15 12.70 -4.20
N GLY A 308 -8.73 11.44 -4.31
CA GLY A 308 -9.56 10.28 -4.03
C GLY A 308 -9.66 10.03 -2.54
N ILE A 309 -8.52 9.78 -1.89
CA ILE A 309 -8.40 9.51 -0.46
C ILE A 309 -7.17 10.25 0.09
N ALA A 310 -7.34 10.92 1.22
CA ALA A 310 -6.25 11.38 2.07
C ALA A 310 -5.95 10.31 3.12
N HIS A 311 -4.69 9.85 3.15
CA HIS A 311 -4.18 8.88 4.10
C HIS A 311 -3.38 9.62 5.15
N LEU A 312 -3.91 9.71 6.37
CA LEU A 312 -3.34 10.48 7.47
C LEU A 312 -2.24 9.71 8.21
N ASN A 313 -1.49 8.87 7.48
CA ASN A 313 -0.39 8.09 8.03
C ASN A 313 0.61 9.00 8.74
N CYS A 314 1.11 8.54 9.89
CA CYS A 314 2.03 9.25 10.78
C CYS A 314 1.49 10.56 11.41
N LEU A 315 0.27 10.98 11.09
CA LEU A 315 -0.46 11.99 11.85
C LEU A 315 -1.20 11.28 12.98
N ASN A 316 -0.46 10.82 14.00
CA ASN A 316 -1.07 10.12 15.14
C ASN A 316 -2.16 11.00 15.79
N PHE A 317 -3.42 10.58 15.68
CA PHE A 317 -4.56 11.25 16.32
C PHE A 317 -4.47 11.22 17.86
N ILE A 318 -3.72 10.25 18.41
CA ILE A 318 -3.74 9.87 19.83
C ILE A 318 -2.51 10.41 20.59
N SER A 319 -1.41 10.76 19.91
CA SER A 319 -0.18 11.17 20.59
C SER A 319 0.54 12.30 19.85
N HIS A 320 0.61 13.46 20.52
CA HIS A 320 1.40 14.66 20.25
C HIS A 320 0.77 15.75 19.37
N ARG A 321 0.30 16.82 20.03
CA ARG A 321 0.17 18.19 19.48
C ARG A 321 1.52 18.82 19.08
N GLU A 322 2.63 18.12 19.32
CA GLU A 322 4.01 18.61 19.12
C GLU A 322 4.69 18.01 17.88
N ASN A 323 4.01 17.15 17.12
CA ASN A 323 4.59 16.63 15.88
C ASN A 323 4.55 17.74 14.79
N GLY A 324 5.73 18.11 14.27
CA GLY A 324 5.86 19.19 13.27
C GLY A 324 4.97 18.98 12.05
N ALA A 325 4.76 17.73 11.62
CA ALA A 325 3.87 17.40 10.51
C ALA A 325 2.39 17.72 10.80
N PHE A 326 1.92 17.50 12.04
CA PHE A 326 0.56 17.85 12.45
C PHE A 326 0.39 19.36 12.59
N LEU A 327 1.39 20.07 13.12
CA LEU A 327 1.38 21.53 13.20
C LEU A 327 1.39 22.16 11.81
N ASP A 328 2.23 21.68 10.90
CA ASP A 328 2.24 22.13 9.51
C ASP A 328 0.90 21.86 8.81
N PHE A 329 0.27 20.71 9.07
CA PHE A 329 -1.08 20.40 8.60
C PHE A 329 -2.13 21.38 9.14
N VAL A 330 -2.15 21.61 10.46
CA VAL A 330 -3.10 22.56 11.10
C VAL A 330 -2.89 23.97 10.59
N GLU A 331 -1.65 24.40 10.38
CA GLU A 331 -1.32 25.72 9.84
C GLU A 331 -1.47 25.81 8.32
N GLY A 332 -1.73 24.68 7.64
CA GLY A 332 -1.87 24.60 6.19
C GLY A 332 -0.57 24.90 5.43
N LYS A 333 0.59 24.72 6.07
CA LYS A 333 1.91 24.90 5.47
C LYS A 333 2.17 23.77 4.47
N GLY A 334 2.44 24.11 3.22
CA GLY A 334 2.75 23.14 2.16
C GLY A 334 1.54 22.41 1.56
N TYR A 335 0.32 22.63 2.09
CA TYR A 335 -0.89 21.94 1.63
C TYR A 335 -1.90 22.89 0.97
N ASN A 336 -2.75 22.35 0.08
CA ASN A 336 -3.83 23.11 -0.52
C ASN A 336 -4.89 23.51 0.54
N LYS A 337 -5.22 24.80 0.63
CA LYS A 337 -6.17 25.33 1.64
C LYS A 337 -7.56 24.72 1.57
N ILE A 338 -8.05 24.33 0.38
CA ILE A 338 -9.37 23.71 0.21
C ILE A 338 -9.36 22.29 0.77
N LEU A 339 -8.31 21.52 0.47
CA LEU A 339 -8.09 20.18 1.02
C LEU A 339 -8.04 20.23 2.56
N ILE A 340 -7.22 21.14 3.12
CA ILE A 340 -7.12 21.32 4.57
C ILE A 340 -8.47 21.72 5.17
N LYS A 341 -9.19 22.66 4.55
CA LYS A 341 -10.52 23.06 5.03
C LYS A 341 -11.50 21.90 5.03
N TYR A 342 -11.48 21.05 4.01
CA TYR A 342 -12.32 19.86 3.95
C TYR A 342 -11.95 18.85 5.03
N ILE A 343 -10.67 18.50 5.17
CA ILE A 343 -10.22 17.55 6.20
C ILE A 343 -10.59 18.07 7.59
N LYS A 344 -10.32 19.36 7.86
CA LYS A 344 -10.71 20.02 9.11
C LYS A 344 -12.22 19.95 9.37
N ALA A 345 -13.04 20.18 8.35
CA ALA A 345 -14.49 20.08 8.47
C ALA A 345 -14.97 18.65 8.79
N VAL A 346 -14.37 17.62 8.18
CA VAL A 346 -14.68 16.21 8.49
C VAL A 346 -14.23 15.85 9.90
N MET A 347 -13.06 16.34 10.31
CA MET A 347 -12.48 16.14 11.65
C MET A 347 -13.12 17.01 12.74
N ASN A 348 -13.93 18.00 12.37
CA ASN A 348 -14.51 19.00 13.27
C ASN A 348 -13.46 19.80 14.08
N ILE A 349 -12.40 20.28 13.40
CA ILE A 349 -11.29 21.08 13.97
C ILE A 349 -11.07 22.43 13.27
#